data_AF-A0A9P8W789-F1
#
_entry.id   AF-A0A9P8W789-F1
#
_cell.length_a   1.000
_cell.length_b   1.000
_cell.length_c   1.000
_cell.angle_alpha   90.00
_cell.angle_beta   90.00
_cell.angle_gamma   90.00
#
_symmetry.space_group_name_H-M   'P 1'
#
loop_
_entity.id
_entity.type
_entity.pdbx_description
1 polymer ?
#
loop_
_entity_poly.entity_id
_entity_poly.type
_entity_poly.pdbx_seq_one_letter_code
_entity_poly.pdbx_strand_id
1 'polypeptide(L)'
;METNWADLVARYQHLQSWQNSSSDLMQDILRYAQNIDSVLREENRILTDKLRDAELDLADAKQGRRDLQQRVKRYDSELLSLSGENDSLKNRNPYIMILVDGDGLLFHEDLIKKGNEGGKIAAAALRASVASIVGDRANELEVIARVVANVSGLGKAMVRDGSLDNQQNFKDFTLGFTQAKASFDFIDVGYGKERADTKIKETTRWHLQNSNCKQILLGISHDAGYAPFLDEILTDTPTRHRVSVLEGYPTVRELRDTRVNIERFSRDIFRTTKLVDKSPTISLPNNGSMNGVHGMLTPATSNASMSPPLSSATAVHAVSEAPTPTPAVAQVPAPVSAPVSVASPAVSSSYANMAAAPSPPPQMHIPLAPKPSAKKAAAAAAAAAPAVPAWVPEPRGLDELIPTVSLQAMETIKRRKEHNKLCNNHYLRGPCTKIDNCLFVHNYKPTRDELRALAMLSRLNPCTRGQDCEVEDCIYGHHCPSFKDNVCTHPYCRFPVEAHPPGCKFKNTKIHEN
;
A
#
# COMPACT_ATOMS: atom_id res chain seq x y z
N MET A 1 -10.09 -129.65 -1.18
CA MET A 1 -9.41 -128.35 -1.31
C MET A 1 -8.92 -127.98 0.08
N GLU A 2 -7.63 -128.12 0.35
CA GLU A 2 -7.08 -127.72 1.65
C GLU A 2 -6.66 -126.26 1.56
N THR A 3 -7.38 -125.37 2.25
CA THR A 3 -6.97 -123.98 2.41
C THR A 3 -5.72 -123.93 3.27
N ASN A 4 -4.57 -123.63 2.68
CA ASN A 4 -3.30 -123.48 3.38
C ASN A 4 -3.45 -122.44 4.50
N TRP A 5 -3.26 -122.88 5.74
CA TRP A 5 -3.39 -122.04 6.95
C TRP A 5 -2.52 -120.78 6.88
N ALA A 6 -1.32 -120.86 6.30
CA ALA A 6 -0.42 -119.72 6.14
C ALA A 6 -0.99 -118.62 5.21
N ASP A 7 -1.70 -119.01 4.14
CA ASP A 7 -2.37 -118.06 3.24
C ASP A 7 -3.58 -117.39 3.90
N LEU A 8 -4.36 -118.14 4.69
CA LEU A 8 -5.47 -117.56 5.47
C LEU A 8 -4.96 -116.56 6.51
N VAL A 9 -3.87 -116.88 7.23
CA VAL A 9 -3.21 -115.98 8.18
C VAL A 9 -2.64 -114.75 7.48
N ALA A 10 -1.98 -114.90 6.32
CA ALA A 10 -1.44 -113.77 5.56
C ALA A 10 -2.55 -112.83 5.06
N ARG A 11 -3.67 -113.37 4.54
CA ARG A 11 -4.82 -112.57 4.12
C ARG A 11 -5.50 -111.86 5.30
N TYR A 12 -5.59 -112.49 6.47
CA TYR A 12 -6.07 -111.85 7.69
C TYR A 12 -5.15 -110.71 8.16
N GLN A 13 -3.83 -110.92 8.18
CA GLN A 13 -2.85 -109.87 8.53
C GLN A 13 -2.90 -108.69 7.54
N HIS A 14 -3.09 -108.95 6.25
CA HIS A 14 -3.26 -107.90 5.25
C HIS A 14 -4.54 -107.07 5.48
N LEU A 15 -5.66 -107.73 5.81
CA LEU A 15 -6.92 -107.05 6.19
C LEU A 15 -6.77 -106.21 7.47
N GLN A 16 -6.07 -106.73 8.49
CA GLN A 16 -5.75 -105.95 9.69
C GLN A 16 -4.87 -104.73 9.38
N SER A 17 -3.84 -104.89 8.53
CA SER A 17 -2.99 -103.78 8.10
C SER A 17 -3.79 -102.71 7.36
N TRP A 18 -4.69 -103.11 6.46
CA TRP A 18 -5.56 -102.19 5.73
C TRP A 18 -6.54 -101.46 6.65
N GLN A 19 -7.16 -102.18 7.60
CA GLN A 19 -8.06 -101.60 8.60
C GLN A 19 -7.34 -100.57 9.48
N ASN A 20 -6.11 -100.88 9.92
CA ASN A 20 -5.29 -99.95 10.69
C ASN A 20 -4.96 -98.70 9.88
N SER A 21 -4.40 -98.84 8.67
CA SER A 21 -4.09 -97.68 7.82
C SER A 21 -5.32 -96.85 7.43
N SER A 22 -6.50 -97.47 7.30
CA SER A 22 -7.76 -96.76 7.11
C SER A 22 -8.20 -96.01 8.38
N SER A 23 -7.92 -96.54 9.57
CA SER A 23 -8.17 -95.87 10.85
C SER A 23 -7.23 -94.68 11.05
N ASP A 24 -5.95 -94.84 10.74
CA ASP A 24 -4.94 -93.78 10.81
C ASP A 24 -5.31 -92.62 9.86
N LEU A 25 -5.66 -92.94 8.61
CA LEU A 25 -6.10 -91.95 7.62
C LEU A 25 -7.38 -91.21 8.07
N MET A 26 -8.36 -91.91 8.66
CA MET A 26 -9.54 -91.26 9.23
C MET A 26 -9.18 -90.34 10.41
N GLN A 27 -8.24 -90.75 11.27
CA GLN A 27 -7.78 -89.94 12.40
C GLN A 27 -7.06 -88.66 11.92
N ASP A 28 -6.23 -88.76 10.88
CA ASP A 28 -5.51 -87.60 10.33
C ASP A 28 -6.43 -86.66 9.54
N ILE A 29 -7.44 -87.19 8.82
CA ILE A 29 -8.50 -86.36 8.21
C ILE A 29 -9.28 -85.61 9.30
N LEU A 30 -9.64 -86.26 10.41
CA LEU A 30 -10.32 -85.61 11.53
C LEU A 30 -9.46 -84.53 12.19
N ARG A 31 -8.16 -84.78 12.41
CA ARG A 31 -7.20 -83.79 12.92
C ARG A 31 -7.06 -82.60 11.97
N TYR A 32 -6.96 -82.84 10.67
CA TYR A 32 -6.85 -81.80 9.64
C TYR A 32 -8.12 -80.93 9.59
N ALA A 33 -9.30 -81.55 9.63
CA ALA A 33 -10.57 -80.84 9.70
C ALA A 33 -10.72 -80.00 10.98
N GLN A 34 -10.34 -80.55 12.14
CA GLN A 34 -10.31 -79.82 13.41
C GLN A 34 -9.35 -78.63 13.39
N ASN A 35 -8.17 -78.79 12.77
CA ASN A 35 -7.20 -77.71 12.61
C ASN A 35 -7.70 -76.60 11.67
N ILE A 36 -8.36 -76.97 10.56
CA ILE A 36 -9.00 -75.99 9.67
C ILE A 36 -10.12 -75.24 10.40
N ASP A 37 -11.00 -75.94 11.12
CA ASP A 37 -12.10 -75.33 11.86
C ASP A 37 -11.59 -74.38 12.96
N SER A 38 -10.51 -74.72 13.67
CA SER A 38 -9.91 -73.84 14.68
C SER A 38 -9.25 -72.60 14.06
N VAL A 39 -8.50 -72.74 12.96
CA VAL A 39 -7.88 -71.62 12.24
C VAL A 39 -8.94 -70.69 11.65
N LEU A 40 -9.93 -71.23 10.94
CA LEU A 40 -11.01 -70.43 10.34
C LEU A 40 -11.84 -69.69 11.40
N ARG A 41 -12.06 -70.27 12.59
CA ARG A 41 -12.74 -69.57 13.69
C ARG A 41 -11.93 -68.40 14.24
N GLU A 42 -10.63 -68.58 14.43
CA GLU A 42 -9.76 -67.50 14.92
C GLU A 42 -9.56 -66.40 13.85
N GLU A 43 -9.43 -66.77 12.57
CA GLU A 43 -9.44 -65.80 11.47
C GLU A 43 -10.75 -65.02 11.40
N ASN A 44 -11.92 -65.69 11.49
CA ASN A 44 -13.22 -65.02 11.52
C ASN A 44 -13.36 -64.09 12.75
N ARG A 45 -12.82 -64.47 13.91
CA ARG A 45 -12.79 -63.62 15.10
C ARG A 45 -11.95 -62.36 14.85
N ILE A 46 -10.71 -62.54 14.39
CA ILE A 46 -9.79 -61.43 14.07
C ILE A 46 -10.37 -60.51 12.99
N LEU A 47 -11.07 -61.05 11.98
CA LEU A 47 -11.75 -60.25 10.95
C LEU A 47 -12.97 -59.50 11.50
N THR A 48 -13.72 -60.10 12.43
CA THR A 48 -14.85 -59.44 13.11
C THR A 48 -14.37 -58.29 13.99
N ASP A 49 -13.30 -58.51 14.76
CA ASP A 49 -12.69 -57.47 15.60
C ASP A 49 -12.16 -56.30 14.73
N LYS A 50 -11.42 -56.60 13.65
CA LYS A 50 -10.94 -55.58 12.68
C LYS A 50 -12.06 -54.82 11.97
N LEU A 51 -13.17 -55.50 11.62
CA LEU A 51 -14.33 -54.85 11.01
C LEU A 51 -14.96 -53.85 11.98
N ARG A 52 -15.13 -54.25 13.25
CA ARG A 52 -15.66 -53.40 14.31
C ARG A 52 -14.79 -52.16 14.55
N ASP A 53 -13.47 -52.31 14.61
CA ASP A 53 -12.55 -51.19 14.78
C ASP A 53 -12.64 -50.23 13.59
N ALA A 54 -12.65 -50.75 12.36
CA ALA A 54 -12.82 -49.94 11.15
C ALA A 54 -14.20 -49.25 11.06
N GLU A 55 -15.25 -49.83 11.63
CA GLU A 55 -16.57 -49.18 11.74
C GLU A 55 -16.55 -48.00 12.72
N LEU A 56 -15.80 -48.11 13.83
CA LEU A 56 -15.62 -47.03 14.81
C LEU A 56 -14.81 -45.87 14.22
N ASP A 57 -13.66 -46.15 13.60
CA ASP A 57 -12.84 -45.15 12.89
C ASP A 57 -13.65 -44.43 11.79
N LEU A 58 -14.43 -45.20 11.02
CA LEU A 58 -15.30 -44.65 9.99
C LEU A 58 -16.44 -43.80 10.58
N ALA A 59 -16.92 -44.10 11.78
CA ALA A 59 -17.94 -43.30 12.47
C ALA A 59 -17.38 -41.95 12.93
N ASP A 60 -16.20 -41.95 13.56
CA ASP A 60 -15.50 -40.72 13.97
C ASP A 60 -15.13 -39.86 12.77
N ALA A 61 -14.48 -40.43 11.75
CA ALA A 61 -14.14 -39.71 10.53
C ALA A 61 -15.38 -39.11 9.82
N LYS A 62 -16.52 -39.81 9.84
CA LYS A 62 -17.81 -39.26 9.36
C LYS A 62 -18.31 -38.11 10.26
N GLN A 63 -18.11 -38.15 11.58
CA GLN A 63 -18.46 -37.07 12.49
C GLN A 63 -17.55 -35.85 12.31
N GLY A 64 -16.24 -36.00 12.44
CA GLY A 64 -15.27 -34.92 12.23
C GLY A 64 -15.42 -34.23 10.88
N ARG A 65 -15.67 -34.98 9.79
CA ARG A 65 -15.98 -34.40 8.48
C ARG A 65 -17.27 -33.57 8.45
N ARG A 66 -18.33 -33.99 9.16
CA ARG A 66 -19.59 -33.23 9.25
C ARG A 66 -19.40 -31.95 10.06
N ASP A 67 -18.67 -32.02 11.16
CA ASP A 67 -18.41 -30.87 12.03
C ASP A 67 -17.53 -29.82 11.32
N LEU A 68 -16.50 -30.27 10.58
CA LEU A 68 -15.71 -29.41 9.70
C LEU A 68 -16.57 -28.78 8.59
N GLN A 69 -17.47 -29.54 7.95
CA GLN A 69 -18.39 -28.99 6.94
C GLN A 69 -19.37 -27.96 7.51
N GLN A 70 -19.80 -28.10 8.77
CA GLN A 70 -20.60 -27.07 9.46
C GLN A 70 -19.77 -25.82 9.80
N ARG A 71 -18.53 -26.00 10.25
CA ARG A 71 -17.61 -24.88 10.56
C ARG A 71 -17.26 -24.07 9.32
N VAL A 72 -16.93 -24.71 8.20
CA VAL A 72 -16.69 -24.04 6.91
C VAL A 72 -17.88 -23.18 6.51
N LYS A 73 -19.10 -23.77 6.45
CA LYS A 73 -20.32 -23.01 6.13
C LYS A 73 -20.60 -21.81 7.05
N ARG A 74 -20.23 -21.91 8.34
CA ARG A 74 -20.33 -20.79 9.28
C ARG A 74 -19.34 -19.67 8.92
N TYR A 75 -18.07 -20.01 8.72
CA TYR A 75 -17.05 -19.03 8.35
C TYR A 75 -17.28 -18.41 6.97
N ASP A 76 -17.81 -19.16 5.99
CA ASP A 76 -18.22 -18.64 4.68
C ASP A 76 -19.30 -17.55 4.84
N SER A 77 -20.33 -17.82 5.65
CA SER A 77 -21.42 -16.87 5.93
C SER A 77 -20.95 -15.66 6.72
N GLU A 78 -20.01 -15.84 7.65
CA GLU A 78 -19.41 -14.77 8.45
C GLU A 78 -18.53 -13.86 7.58
N LEU A 79 -17.70 -14.45 6.72
CA LEU A 79 -16.85 -13.73 5.76
C LEU A 79 -17.69 -12.92 4.75
N LEU A 80 -18.81 -13.48 4.28
CA LEU A 80 -19.76 -12.75 3.42
C LEU A 80 -20.38 -11.54 4.14
N SER A 81 -20.80 -11.68 5.41
CA SER A 81 -21.31 -10.55 6.21
C SER A 81 -20.25 -9.47 6.37
N LEU A 82 -19.06 -9.86 6.85
CA LEU A 82 -17.93 -8.95 7.09
C LEU A 82 -17.47 -8.25 5.80
N SER A 83 -17.53 -8.92 4.64
CA SER A 83 -17.23 -8.28 3.35
C SER A 83 -18.28 -7.22 2.98
N GLY A 84 -19.57 -7.55 3.11
CA GLY A 84 -20.67 -6.62 2.84
C GLY A 84 -20.68 -5.41 3.78
N GLU A 85 -20.41 -5.62 5.07
CA GLU A 85 -20.25 -4.56 6.07
C GLU A 85 -19.05 -3.66 5.74
N ASN A 86 -17.90 -4.24 5.38
CA ASN A 86 -16.69 -3.50 5.02
C ASN A 86 -16.89 -2.66 3.74
N ASP A 87 -17.56 -3.21 2.72
CA ASP A 87 -17.87 -2.47 1.50
C ASP A 87 -18.96 -1.42 1.70
N SER A 88 -19.90 -1.64 2.62
CA SER A 88 -20.83 -0.60 3.11
C SER A 88 -20.06 0.54 3.79
N LEU A 89 -19.13 0.25 4.71
CA LEU A 89 -18.32 1.25 5.40
C LEU A 89 -17.43 2.08 4.45
N LYS A 90 -16.82 1.45 3.44
CA LYS A 90 -16.01 2.13 2.39
C LYS A 90 -16.85 3.04 1.48
N ASN A 91 -18.13 2.74 1.28
CA ASN A 91 -18.98 3.42 0.31
C ASN A 91 -20.07 4.31 0.92
N ARG A 92 -20.31 4.24 2.23
CA ARG A 92 -21.14 5.19 2.99
C ARG A 92 -20.61 6.62 2.84
N ASN A 93 -21.51 7.58 2.68
CA ASN A 93 -21.20 9.01 2.53
C ASN A 93 -20.05 9.27 1.52
N PRO A 94 -20.13 8.76 0.27
CA PRO A 94 -19.03 8.89 -0.66
C PRO A 94 -18.94 10.33 -1.18
N TYR A 95 -17.74 10.84 -1.43
CA TYR A 95 -17.56 12.23 -1.81
C TYR A 95 -16.41 12.48 -2.80
N ILE A 96 -16.46 13.65 -3.44
CA ILE A 96 -15.41 14.22 -4.26
C ILE A 96 -14.89 15.48 -3.59
N MET A 97 -13.56 15.61 -3.53
CA MET A 97 -12.85 16.72 -2.90
C MET A 97 -12.23 17.63 -3.96
N ILE A 98 -12.62 18.90 -4.02
CA ILE A 98 -11.98 19.92 -4.86
C ILE A 98 -11.06 20.76 -3.97
N LEU A 99 -9.78 20.86 -4.31
CA LEU A 99 -8.81 21.71 -3.62
C LEU A 99 -8.19 22.67 -4.64
N VAL A 100 -8.57 23.95 -4.57
CA VAL A 100 -8.11 24.99 -5.50
C VAL A 100 -7.08 25.86 -4.83
N ASP A 101 -5.92 26.02 -5.46
CA ASP A 101 -5.00 27.12 -5.14
C ASP A 101 -5.52 28.38 -5.83
N GLY A 102 -6.23 29.20 -5.05
CA GLY A 102 -6.97 30.35 -5.55
C GLY A 102 -6.07 31.54 -5.89
N ASP A 103 -4.80 31.56 -5.48
CA ASP A 103 -3.84 32.60 -5.88
C ASP A 103 -3.35 32.38 -7.33
N GLY A 104 -3.48 31.17 -7.88
CA GLY A 104 -3.05 30.82 -9.25
C GLY A 104 -4.13 30.31 -10.20
N LEU A 105 -5.15 29.58 -9.72
CA LEU A 105 -6.33 29.19 -10.52
C LEU A 105 -7.51 30.12 -10.21
N LEU A 106 -7.54 31.24 -10.94
CA LEU A 106 -8.47 32.34 -10.70
C LEU A 106 -9.87 32.08 -11.29
N PHE A 107 -10.92 32.42 -10.54
CA PHE A 107 -12.29 32.46 -11.07
C PHE A 107 -12.47 33.57 -12.11
N HIS A 108 -13.44 33.40 -13.02
CA HIS A 108 -13.73 34.39 -14.05
C HIS A 108 -14.16 35.72 -13.43
N GLU A 109 -13.63 36.82 -13.97
CA GLU A 109 -13.82 38.16 -13.42
C GLU A 109 -15.30 38.59 -13.42
N ASP A 110 -16.10 38.14 -14.37
CA ASP A 110 -17.54 38.44 -14.44
C ASP A 110 -18.39 37.63 -13.45
N LEU A 111 -17.82 36.62 -12.80
CA LEU A 111 -18.38 36.05 -11.57
C LEU A 111 -17.99 36.93 -10.39
N ILE A 112 -16.71 37.31 -10.26
CA ILE A 112 -16.22 38.10 -9.13
C ILE A 112 -16.84 39.51 -9.08
N LYS A 113 -17.07 40.16 -10.23
CA LYS A 113 -17.77 41.46 -10.33
C LYS A 113 -19.23 41.42 -9.83
N LYS A 114 -19.84 40.23 -9.71
CA LYS A 114 -21.20 40.04 -9.13
C LYS A 114 -21.17 39.83 -7.61
N GLY A 115 -20.00 39.92 -6.97
CA GLY A 115 -19.84 39.79 -5.52
C GLY A 115 -20.46 38.51 -4.96
N ASN A 116 -21.27 38.65 -3.91
CA ASN A 116 -21.90 37.54 -3.19
C ASN A 116 -22.70 36.58 -4.08
N GLU A 117 -23.45 37.09 -5.05
CA GLU A 117 -24.23 36.21 -5.94
C GLU A 117 -23.34 35.50 -6.95
N GLY A 118 -22.27 36.17 -7.42
CA GLY A 118 -21.23 35.55 -8.24
C GLY A 118 -20.53 34.38 -7.56
N GLY A 119 -20.30 34.47 -6.25
CA GLY A 119 -19.74 33.38 -5.45
C GLY A 119 -20.63 32.14 -5.42
N LYS A 120 -21.96 32.32 -5.28
CA LYS A 120 -22.94 31.23 -5.32
C LYS A 120 -23.02 30.59 -6.70
N ILE A 121 -23.04 31.40 -7.75
CA ILE A 121 -23.03 30.93 -9.14
C ILE A 121 -21.76 30.10 -9.41
N ALA A 122 -20.59 30.56 -8.96
CA ALA A 122 -19.33 29.81 -9.09
C ALA A 122 -19.37 28.46 -8.36
N ALA A 123 -19.86 28.42 -7.12
CA ALA A 123 -20.01 27.18 -6.35
C ALA A 123 -20.98 26.18 -7.02
N ALA A 124 -22.12 26.67 -7.53
CA ALA A 124 -23.07 25.86 -8.28
C ALA A 124 -22.46 25.31 -9.59
N ALA A 125 -21.71 26.13 -10.33
CA ALA A 125 -21.05 25.75 -11.57
C ALA A 125 -19.94 24.71 -11.35
N LEU A 126 -19.18 24.77 -10.25
CA LEU A 126 -18.25 23.72 -9.86
C LEU A 126 -18.98 22.39 -9.59
N ARG A 127 -20.09 22.41 -8.85
CA ARG A 127 -20.89 21.19 -8.58
C ARG A 127 -21.45 20.60 -9.88
N ALA A 128 -21.98 21.44 -10.78
CA ALA A 128 -22.48 21.01 -12.08
C ALA A 128 -21.37 20.41 -12.96
N SER A 129 -20.17 20.99 -12.95
CA SER A 129 -19.01 20.47 -13.68
C SER A 129 -18.61 19.08 -13.17
N VAL A 130 -18.54 18.88 -11.86
CA VAL A 130 -18.28 17.55 -11.26
C VAL A 130 -19.40 16.56 -11.62
N ALA A 131 -20.67 16.97 -11.60
CA ALA A 131 -21.77 16.10 -12.00
C ALA A 131 -21.63 15.62 -13.46
N SER A 132 -21.17 16.47 -14.38
CA SER A 132 -20.97 16.10 -15.78
C SER A 132 -19.84 15.07 -16.01
N ILE A 133 -18.81 15.06 -15.14
CA ILE A 133 -17.70 14.09 -15.19
C ILE A 133 -18.13 12.72 -14.63
N VAL A 134 -19.06 12.72 -13.67
CA VAL A 134 -19.43 11.55 -12.86
C VAL A 134 -20.69 10.86 -13.36
N GLY A 135 -21.52 11.54 -14.17
CA GLY A 135 -22.75 11.00 -14.73
C GLY A 135 -23.80 10.70 -13.65
N ASP A 136 -24.58 9.64 -13.87
CA ASP A 136 -25.76 9.28 -13.04
C ASP A 136 -25.47 9.17 -11.54
N ARG A 137 -24.22 8.81 -11.19
CA ARG A 137 -23.74 8.66 -9.81
C ARG A 137 -23.58 10.00 -9.06
N ALA A 138 -23.68 11.14 -9.74
CA ALA A 138 -23.53 12.46 -9.14
C ALA A 138 -24.54 12.75 -8.00
N ASN A 139 -25.68 12.05 -7.97
CA ASN A 139 -26.67 12.14 -6.90
C ASN A 139 -26.32 11.30 -5.65
N GLU A 140 -25.46 10.29 -5.79
CA GLU A 140 -24.97 9.45 -4.67
C GLU A 140 -23.83 10.12 -3.89
N LEU A 141 -23.18 11.11 -4.50
CA LEU A 141 -21.90 11.68 -4.10
C LEU A 141 -22.06 13.10 -3.58
N GLU A 142 -21.44 13.40 -2.43
CA GLU A 142 -21.29 14.79 -2.01
C GLU A 142 -20.08 15.44 -2.72
N VAL A 143 -20.23 16.71 -3.10
CA VAL A 143 -19.13 17.54 -3.58
C VAL A 143 -18.70 18.46 -2.44
N ILE A 144 -17.43 18.35 -2.05
CA ILE A 144 -16.78 19.21 -1.06
C ILE A 144 -15.72 20.03 -1.79
N ALA A 145 -15.69 21.34 -1.60
CA ALA A 145 -14.77 22.22 -2.31
C ALA A 145 -14.09 23.19 -1.34
N ARG A 146 -12.77 23.36 -1.47
CA ARG A 146 -12.00 24.35 -0.72
C ARG A 146 -11.13 25.15 -1.67
N VAL A 147 -11.33 26.46 -1.69
CA VAL A 147 -10.42 27.40 -2.34
C VAL A 147 -9.52 27.98 -1.26
N VAL A 148 -8.20 27.93 -1.47
CA VAL A 148 -7.21 28.44 -0.51
C VAL A 148 -6.41 29.54 -1.19
N ALA A 149 -6.40 30.75 -0.63
CA ALA A 149 -5.71 31.91 -1.22
C ALA A 149 -5.38 32.97 -0.16
N ASN A 150 -4.51 33.91 -0.50
CA ASN A 150 -4.31 35.15 0.24
C ASN A 150 -5.33 36.19 -0.24
N VAL A 151 -6.53 36.23 0.33
CA VAL A 151 -7.66 37.02 -0.19
C VAL A 151 -7.34 38.52 -0.27
N SER A 152 -6.59 39.03 0.72
CA SER A 152 -6.09 40.41 0.77
C SER A 152 -5.02 40.71 -0.28
N GLY A 153 -4.15 39.75 -0.59
CA GLY A 153 -3.11 39.88 -1.62
C GLY A 153 -3.67 39.81 -3.03
N LEU A 154 -4.47 38.77 -3.30
CA LEU A 154 -5.10 38.53 -4.59
C LEU A 154 -6.07 39.65 -4.97
N GLY A 155 -6.93 40.10 -4.05
CA GLY A 155 -7.83 41.23 -4.30
C GLY A 155 -7.07 42.49 -4.74
N LYS A 156 -5.90 42.78 -4.15
CA LYS A 156 -5.02 43.89 -4.58
C LYS A 156 -4.41 43.64 -5.95
N ALA A 157 -4.00 42.41 -6.27
CA ALA A 157 -3.45 42.08 -7.59
C ALA A 157 -4.52 42.21 -8.70
N MET A 158 -5.76 41.77 -8.44
CA MET A 158 -6.86 41.89 -9.39
C MET A 158 -7.25 43.35 -9.69
N VAL A 159 -7.15 44.25 -8.70
CA VAL A 159 -7.33 45.70 -8.94
C VAL A 159 -6.16 46.30 -9.73
N ARG A 160 -4.90 45.89 -9.48
CA ARG A 160 -3.72 46.39 -10.21
C ARG A 160 -3.64 45.92 -11.67
N ASP A 161 -4.19 44.75 -11.98
CA ASP A 161 -4.43 44.31 -13.37
C ASP A 161 -5.64 45.02 -14.01
N GLY A 162 -6.54 45.63 -13.23
CA GLY A 162 -7.80 46.17 -13.74
C GLY A 162 -8.85 45.08 -14.07
N SER A 163 -8.72 43.88 -13.50
CA SER A 163 -9.79 42.87 -13.51
C SER A 163 -10.99 43.29 -12.65
N LEU A 164 -10.77 44.14 -11.65
CA LEU A 164 -11.78 44.62 -10.69
C LEU A 164 -11.57 46.10 -10.37
N ASP A 165 -12.66 46.85 -10.22
CA ASP A 165 -12.63 48.26 -9.82
C ASP A 165 -12.33 48.43 -8.31
N ASN A 166 -12.70 47.44 -7.50
CA ASN A 166 -12.55 47.48 -6.05
C ASN A 166 -12.28 46.07 -5.45
N GLN A 167 -11.68 46.06 -4.26
CA GLN A 167 -11.32 44.82 -3.53
C GLN A 167 -12.51 44.20 -2.76
N GLN A 168 -13.60 44.94 -2.57
CA GLN A 168 -14.76 44.47 -1.81
C GLN A 168 -15.58 43.45 -2.62
N ASN A 169 -15.75 43.66 -3.94
CA ASN A 169 -16.35 42.68 -4.85
C ASN A 169 -15.74 41.27 -4.68
N PHE A 170 -14.41 41.19 -4.53
CA PHE A 170 -13.74 39.90 -4.31
C PHE A 170 -14.03 39.30 -2.92
N LYS A 171 -14.03 40.10 -1.86
CA LYS A 171 -14.43 39.61 -0.51
C LYS A 171 -15.87 39.12 -0.51
N ASP A 172 -16.79 39.88 -1.10
CA ASP A 172 -18.20 39.53 -1.18
C ASP A 172 -18.37 38.23 -1.98
N PHE A 173 -17.60 38.03 -3.05
CA PHE A 173 -17.51 36.78 -3.79
C PHE A 173 -17.01 35.61 -2.93
N THR A 174 -15.94 35.77 -2.14
CA THR A 174 -15.45 34.70 -1.23
C THR A 174 -16.47 34.33 -0.15
N LEU A 175 -17.21 35.31 0.39
CA LEU A 175 -18.33 35.10 1.30
C LEU A 175 -19.47 34.35 0.60
N GLY A 176 -19.85 34.77 -0.60
CA GLY A 176 -20.91 34.15 -1.40
C GLY A 176 -20.64 32.70 -1.77
N PHE A 177 -19.38 32.40 -2.13
CA PHE A 177 -18.92 31.03 -2.39
C PHE A 177 -19.05 30.14 -1.15
N THR A 178 -18.63 30.65 0.01
CA THR A 178 -18.70 29.92 1.28
C THR A 178 -20.14 29.74 1.77
N GLN A 179 -21.00 30.73 1.52
CA GLN A 179 -22.43 30.69 1.87
C GLN A 179 -23.27 29.80 0.94
N ALA A 180 -22.76 29.42 -0.23
CA ALA A 180 -23.52 28.69 -1.24
C ALA A 180 -23.93 27.28 -0.79
N LYS A 181 -23.06 26.60 -0.01
CA LYS A 181 -23.29 25.25 0.50
C LYS A 181 -22.34 24.94 1.67
N ALA A 182 -22.82 24.25 2.70
CA ALA A 182 -22.05 23.91 3.90
C ALA A 182 -20.82 22.98 3.69
N SER A 183 -20.53 22.57 2.46
CA SER A 183 -19.33 21.81 2.07
C SER A 183 -18.38 22.60 1.16
N PHE A 184 -18.62 23.91 0.99
CA PHE A 184 -17.83 24.81 0.15
C PHE A 184 -17.16 25.86 1.04
N ASP A 185 -15.84 25.84 1.12
CA ASP A 185 -15.03 26.77 1.92
C ASP A 185 -14.23 27.71 0.99
N PHE A 186 -14.27 29.03 1.23
CA PHE A 186 -13.22 29.95 0.74
C PHE A 186 -12.32 30.37 1.91
N ILE A 187 -11.05 29.97 1.85
CA ILE A 187 -10.11 30.00 2.98
C ILE A 187 -9.05 31.07 2.73
N ASP A 188 -9.12 32.19 3.46
CA ASP A 188 -8.02 33.14 3.54
C ASP A 188 -6.89 32.57 4.41
N VAL A 189 -5.68 32.46 3.85
CA VAL A 189 -4.46 32.11 4.60
C VAL A 189 -3.59 33.33 4.95
N GLY A 190 -4.01 34.51 4.49
CA GLY A 190 -3.31 35.77 4.68
C GLY A 190 -1.93 35.79 4.03
N TYR A 191 -1.07 36.71 4.50
CA TYR A 191 0.27 36.90 3.94
C TYR A 191 1.27 35.83 4.39
N GLY A 192 1.93 35.20 3.43
CA GLY A 192 3.07 34.30 3.61
C GLY A 192 3.28 33.43 2.36
N LYS A 193 4.52 33.04 2.09
CA LYS A 193 4.80 32.02 1.05
C LYS A 193 4.34 30.64 1.51
N GLU A 194 4.06 29.76 0.55
CA GLU A 194 3.85 28.31 0.75
C GLU A 194 2.66 27.90 1.65
N ARG A 195 1.84 28.88 2.10
CA ARG A 195 0.71 28.67 3.01
C ARG A 195 -0.48 27.96 2.36
N ALA A 196 -0.80 28.30 1.11
CA ALA A 196 -1.85 27.63 0.35
C ALA A 196 -1.38 26.21 -0.01
N ASP A 197 -0.16 26.09 -0.54
CA ASP A 197 0.45 24.86 -1.00
C ASP A 197 0.54 23.83 0.11
N THR A 198 1.06 24.19 1.28
CA THR A 198 1.16 23.27 2.43
C THR A 198 -0.23 22.76 2.81
N LYS A 199 -1.23 23.65 2.88
CA LYS A 199 -2.60 23.28 3.23
C LYS A 199 -3.23 22.36 2.19
N ILE A 200 -3.00 22.59 0.89
CA ILE A 200 -3.49 21.75 -0.21
C ILE A 200 -2.78 20.38 -0.22
N LYS A 201 -1.45 20.35 -0.06
CA LYS A 201 -0.63 19.14 -0.05
C LYS A 201 -1.05 18.19 1.10
N GLU A 202 -1.12 18.68 2.34
CA GLU A 202 -1.55 17.84 3.47
C GLU A 202 -3.04 17.44 3.41
N THR A 203 -3.93 18.35 2.99
CA THR A 203 -5.36 18.01 2.82
C THR A 203 -5.55 16.93 1.77
N THR A 204 -4.77 16.95 0.69
CA THR A 204 -4.76 15.90 -0.34
C THR A 204 -4.30 14.56 0.24
N ARG A 205 -3.17 14.51 0.96
CA ARG A 205 -2.67 13.26 1.59
C ARG A 205 -3.71 12.65 2.54
N TRP A 206 -4.38 13.48 3.34
CA TRP A 206 -5.46 13.04 4.23
C TRP A 206 -6.63 12.42 3.45
N HIS A 207 -7.15 13.12 2.43
CA HIS A 207 -8.31 12.61 1.68
C HIS A 207 -7.97 11.39 0.81
N LEU A 208 -6.72 11.21 0.38
CA LEU A 208 -6.29 9.97 -0.31
C LEU A 208 -6.41 8.72 0.58
N GLN A 209 -6.10 8.82 1.88
CA GLN A 209 -6.22 7.68 2.81
C GLN A 209 -7.68 7.29 3.11
N ASN A 210 -8.65 8.16 2.81
CA ASN A 210 -10.06 7.92 3.05
C ASN A 210 -10.72 7.16 1.89
N SER A 211 -11.14 5.91 2.12
CA SER A 211 -11.83 5.07 1.10
C SER A 211 -13.12 5.69 0.55
N ASN A 212 -13.76 6.56 1.34
CA ASN A 212 -15.01 7.25 1.03
C ASN A 212 -14.78 8.43 0.06
N CYS A 213 -13.55 8.97 -0.03
CA CYS A 213 -13.16 9.97 -1.02
C CYS A 213 -12.91 9.28 -2.37
N LYS A 214 -13.82 9.46 -3.33
CA LYS A 214 -13.77 8.75 -4.62
C LYS A 214 -12.88 9.44 -5.65
N GLN A 215 -12.87 10.78 -5.67
CA GLN A 215 -11.96 11.58 -6.52
C GLN A 215 -11.44 12.81 -5.74
N ILE A 216 -10.22 13.24 -6.06
CA ILE A 216 -9.66 14.54 -5.67
C ILE A 216 -9.34 15.33 -6.94
N LEU A 217 -9.81 16.58 -6.99
CA LEU A 217 -9.64 17.51 -8.10
C LEU A 217 -8.80 18.72 -7.64
N LEU A 218 -7.59 18.84 -8.18
CA LEU A 218 -6.57 19.78 -7.71
C LEU A 218 -6.44 20.99 -8.66
N GLY A 219 -6.89 22.16 -8.20
CA GLY A 219 -6.74 23.45 -8.89
C GLY A 219 -5.33 24.02 -8.79
N ILE A 220 -4.33 23.24 -9.22
CA ILE A 220 -2.90 23.50 -9.04
C ILE A 220 -2.12 23.55 -10.36
N SER A 221 -2.81 23.53 -11.52
CA SER A 221 -2.22 23.48 -12.88
C SER A 221 -1.16 24.56 -13.17
N HIS A 222 -1.11 25.59 -12.32
CA HIS A 222 -0.43 26.84 -12.53
C HIS A 222 1.04 26.87 -12.06
N ASP A 223 1.45 25.96 -11.15
CA ASP A 223 2.76 25.97 -10.50
C ASP A 223 3.49 24.63 -10.58
N ALA A 224 4.80 24.69 -10.86
CA ALA A 224 5.69 23.54 -10.93
C ALA A 224 6.15 23.04 -9.55
N GLY A 225 6.04 23.85 -8.50
CA GLY A 225 6.31 23.48 -7.09
C GLY A 225 5.37 22.43 -6.50
N TYR A 226 4.34 22.01 -7.24
CA TYR A 226 3.53 20.83 -6.93
C TYR A 226 4.03 19.53 -7.62
N ALA A 227 4.91 19.58 -8.62
CA ALA A 227 5.33 18.39 -9.37
C ALA A 227 6.01 17.31 -8.50
N PRO A 228 6.96 17.63 -7.58
CA PRO A 228 7.54 16.63 -6.68
C PRO A 228 6.52 15.98 -5.74
N PHE A 229 5.46 16.72 -5.38
CA PHE A 229 4.36 16.22 -4.57
C PHE A 229 3.41 15.30 -5.37
N LEU A 230 3.20 15.58 -6.66
CA LEU A 230 2.48 14.65 -7.54
C LEU A 230 3.28 13.37 -7.78
N ASP A 231 4.60 13.44 -7.97
CA ASP A 231 5.44 12.24 -8.09
C ASP A 231 5.47 11.40 -6.80
N GLU A 232 5.33 12.03 -5.62
CA GLU A 232 5.18 11.35 -4.32
C GLU A 232 3.85 10.56 -4.22
N ILE A 233 2.72 11.21 -4.53
CA ILE A 233 1.39 10.60 -4.31
C ILE A 233 0.93 9.69 -5.45
N LEU A 234 1.37 9.91 -6.70
CA LEU A 234 0.90 9.17 -7.88
C LEU A 234 1.72 7.89 -8.15
N THR A 235 2.36 7.32 -7.13
CA THR A 235 3.25 6.16 -7.24
C THR A 235 2.51 4.87 -7.63
N ASP A 236 1.26 4.70 -7.21
CA ASP A 236 0.42 3.56 -7.57
C ASP A 236 -0.70 3.91 -8.57
N THR A 237 -1.19 2.89 -9.29
CA THR A 237 -2.21 3.07 -10.34
C THR A 237 -3.61 3.41 -9.78
N PRO A 238 -4.12 2.76 -8.72
CA PRO A 238 -5.35 3.18 -8.05
C PRO A 238 -5.38 4.66 -7.60
N THR A 239 -4.33 5.13 -6.91
CA THR A 239 -4.24 6.54 -6.47
C THR A 239 -4.18 7.50 -7.65
N ARG A 240 -3.45 7.14 -8.72
CA ARG A 240 -3.40 7.93 -9.95
C ARG A 240 -4.75 8.10 -10.64
N HIS A 241 -5.65 7.12 -10.59
CA HIS A 241 -7.01 7.29 -11.12
C HIS A 241 -7.84 8.24 -10.25
N ARG A 242 -7.61 8.26 -8.93
CA ARG A 242 -8.34 9.09 -7.96
C ARG A 242 -7.93 10.57 -7.92
N VAL A 243 -6.91 10.99 -8.68
CA VAL A 243 -6.40 12.37 -8.67
C VAL A 243 -6.40 12.95 -10.09
N SER A 244 -7.02 14.11 -10.25
CA SER A 244 -6.92 14.92 -11.48
C SER A 244 -6.57 16.36 -11.17
N VAL A 245 -5.81 17.02 -12.04
CA VAL A 245 -5.54 18.46 -11.99
C VAL A 245 -6.60 19.22 -12.79
N LEU A 246 -7.15 20.30 -12.23
CA LEU A 246 -8.06 21.21 -12.93
C LEU A 246 -7.27 22.26 -13.73
N GLU A 247 -7.53 22.32 -15.04
CA GLU A 247 -6.87 23.23 -15.97
C GLU A 247 -7.79 24.40 -16.36
N GLY A 248 -7.54 25.58 -15.78
CA GLY A 248 -8.11 26.85 -16.25
C GLY A 248 -7.27 27.47 -17.36
N TYR A 249 -6.00 27.75 -17.07
CA TYR A 249 -4.98 28.01 -18.10
C TYR A 249 -4.08 26.77 -18.29
N PRO A 250 -3.40 26.59 -19.44
CA PRO A 250 -2.65 25.38 -19.76
C PRO A 250 -1.68 24.93 -18.66
N THR A 251 -1.90 23.72 -18.13
CA THR A 251 -1.07 23.07 -17.10
C THR A 251 0.42 23.12 -17.46
N VAL A 252 1.24 23.55 -16.50
CA VAL A 252 2.70 23.63 -16.68
C VAL A 252 3.31 22.26 -16.97
N ARG A 253 4.45 22.26 -17.68
CA ARG A 253 5.01 21.02 -18.25
C ARG A 253 5.39 20.02 -17.17
N GLU A 254 5.92 20.50 -16.06
CA GLU A 254 6.44 19.72 -14.94
C GLU A 254 5.33 18.85 -14.35
N LEU A 255 4.11 19.39 -14.19
CA LEU A 255 2.94 18.63 -13.77
C LEU A 255 2.47 17.63 -14.84
N ARG A 256 2.59 17.94 -16.14
CA ARG A 256 2.25 16.99 -17.22
C ARG A 256 3.23 15.82 -17.27
N ASP A 257 4.51 16.06 -17.04
CA ASP A 257 5.56 15.04 -17.10
C ASP A 257 5.37 14.00 -15.95
N THR A 258 4.70 14.35 -14.83
CA THR A 258 4.24 13.40 -13.77
C THR A 258 3.17 12.41 -14.27
N ARG A 259 2.50 12.71 -15.40
CA ARG A 259 1.35 11.99 -15.98
C ARG A 259 0.10 11.91 -15.10
N VAL A 260 -0.19 12.97 -14.33
CA VAL A 260 -1.49 13.14 -13.66
C VAL A 260 -2.62 13.28 -14.69
N ASN A 261 -3.85 12.89 -14.32
CA ASN A 261 -5.04 13.18 -15.14
C ASN A 261 -5.28 14.70 -15.17
N ILE A 262 -5.79 15.23 -16.28
CA ILE A 262 -6.04 16.68 -16.44
C ILE A 262 -7.47 16.89 -16.91
N GLU A 263 -8.28 17.52 -16.07
CA GLU A 263 -9.67 17.85 -16.32
C GLU A 263 -9.84 19.33 -16.69
N ARG A 264 -10.83 19.61 -17.53
CA ARG A 264 -11.19 20.97 -17.94
C ARG A 264 -12.68 21.19 -17.68
N PHE A 265 -12.99 22.10 -16.77
CA PHE A 265 -14.35 22.57 -16.54
C PHE A 265 -14.77 23.59 -17.61
N SER A 266 -16.04 24.01 -17.56
CA SER A 266 -16.57 25.08 -18.42
C SER A 266 -15.76 26.38 -18.29
N ARG A 267 -15.51 27.04 -19.43
CA ARG A 267 -14.54 28.17 -19.55
C ARG A 267 -14.99 29.47 -18.87
N ASP A 268 -16.24 29.51 -18.42
CA ASP A 268 -16.87 30.61 -17.68
C ASP A 268 -16.59 30.55 -16.17
N ILE A 269 -16.08 29.42 -15.64
CA ILE A 269 -15.76 29.28 -14.22
C ILE A 269 -14.39 29.87 -13.88
N PHE A 270 -13.35 29.50 -14.65
CA PHE A 270 -11.96 29.88 -14.39
C PHE A 270 -11.35 30.69 -15.55
N ARG A 271 -10.44 31.62 -15.23
CA ARG A 271 -9.72 32.40 -16.25
C ARG A 271 -8.73 31.51 -17.01
N THR A 272 -8.68 31.68 -18.32
CA THR A 272 -7.69 31.03 -19.21
C THR A 272 -6.37 31.82 -19.32
N THR A 273 -6.26 32.95 -18.63
CA THR A 273 -5.13 33.90 -18.69
C THR A 273 -4.66 34.31 -17.28
N LYS A 274 -3.37 34.63 -17.15
CA LYS A 274 -2.80 35.21 -15.93
C LYS A 274 -3.19 36.68 -15.76
N LEU A 275 -3.10 37.18 -14.53
CA LEU A 275 -3.05 38.61 -14.24
C LEU A 275 -1.79 39.24 -14.85
N VAL A 276 -1.90 40.47 -15.35
CA VAL A 276 -0.79 41.28 -15.86
C VAL A 276 -0.74 42.57 -15.06
N ASP A 277 0.38 42.89 -14.40
CA ASP A 277 0.49 44.14 -13.64
C ASP A 277 0.48 45.34 -14.60
N LYS A 278 -0.69 45.99 -14.76
CA LYS A 278 -0.90 47.19 -15.58
C LYS A 278 -0.49 48.46 -14.83
N SER A 279 0.66 48.43 -14.15
CA SER A 279 1.24 49.64 -13.58
C SER A 279 1.66 50.58 -14.72
N PRO A 280 1.24 51.87 -14.71
CA PRO A 280 1.69 52.82 -15.71
C PRO A 280 3.20 53.00 -15.58
N THR A 281 3.95 52.56 -16.58
CA THR A 281 5.40 52.64 -16.58
C THR A 281 5.80 54.08 -16.84
N ILE A 282 5.88 54.89 -15.77
CA ILE A 282 6.37 56.27 -15.84
C ILE A 282 7.85 56.21 -16.22
N SER A 283 8.11 56.28 -17.53
CA SER A 283 9.45 56.36 -18.09
C SER A 283 10.01 57.76 -17.84
N LEU A 284 10.73 57.95 -16.72
CA LEU A 284 11.47 59.19 -16.51
C LEU A 284 12.49 59.38 -17.65
N PRO A 285 12.61 60.60 -18.22
CA PRO A 285 13.47 60.83 -19.37
C PRO A 285 14.95 60.66 -18.98
N ASN A 286 15.63 59.80 -19.72
CA ASN A 286 17.07 59.57 -19.60
C ASN A 286 17.86 60.83 -20.00
N ASN A 287 18.64 61.39 -19.09
CA ASN A 287 19.58 62.47 -19.38
C ASN A 287 20.99 62.10 -18.92
N GLY A 288 21.70 61.33 -19.76
CA GLY A 288 23.04 60.82 -19.46
C GLY A 288 24.15 61.77 -19.95
N SER A 289 25.15 62.02 -19.11
CA SER A 289 26.39 62.70 -19.51
C SER A 289 27.62 62.15 -18.77
N MET A 290 28.39 61.35 -19.50
CA MET A 290 29.85 61.14 -19.41
C MET A 290 30.54 60.89 -18.04
N ASN A 291 30.94 59.62 -17.85
CA ASN A 291 32.29 59.14 -17.48
C ASN A 291 33.15 59.87 -16.42
N GLY A 292 33.63 59.11 -15.41
CA GLY A 292 34.91 59.45 -14.75
C GLY A 292 35.36 58.59 -13.54
N VAL A 293 36.35 57.72 -13.77
CA VAL A 293 37.36 57.24 -12.78
C VAL A 293 36.92 56.18 -11.72
N HIS A 294 37.90 55.42 -11.24
CA HIS A 294 37.79 54.18 -10.45
C HIS A 294 37.64 54.38 -8.94
N GLY A 295 37.02 53.38 -8.28
CA GLY A 295 37.22 53.07 -6.86
C GLY A 295 36.82 51.62 -6.56
N MET A 296 37.76 50.80 -6.07
CA MET A 296 37.43 49.48 -5.51
C MET A 296 37.02 49.63 -4.05
N LEU A 297 36.06 48.82 -3.56
CA LEU A 297 36.26 47.90 -2.42
C LEU A 297 34.98 47.10 -2.09
N THR A 298 35.23 46.00 -1.36
CA THR A 298 34.33 44.98 -0.80
C THR A 298 32.92 45.41 -0.33
N PRO A 299 31.86 44.62 -0.59
CA PRO A 299 30.59 44.73 0.13
C PRO A 299 30.66 44.04 1.51
N ALA A 300 30.55 44.82 2.59
CA ALA A 300 30.41 44.30 3.95
C ALA A 300 28.93 44.19 4.36
N THR A 301 28.57 43.15 5.10
CA THR A 301 27.21 42.93 5.62
C THR A 301 26.88 43.86 6.78
N SER A 302 25.80 44.62 6.67
CA SER A 302 25.30 45.51 7.74
C SER A 302 23.98 45.01 8.34
N ASN A 303 24.07 44.29 9.47
CA ASN A 303 22.94 44.13 10.40
C ASN A 303 22.81 45.42 11.23
N ALA A 304 21.58 45.89 11.45
CA ALA A 304 21.30 46.99 12.37
C ALA A 304 19.97 46.74 13.12
N SER A 305 20.06 46.16 14.31
CA SER A 305 18.96 46.17 15.27
C SER A 305 18.87 47.55 15.93
N MET A 306 17.65 48.01 16.21
CA MET A 306 17.40 49.23 16.99
C MET A 306 16.56 48.90 18.22
N SER A 307 17.08 49.23 19.40
CA SER A 307 16.38 49.16 20.68
C SER A 307 16.06 50.58 21.16
N PRO A 308 14.87 50.86 21.71
CA PRO A 308 14.54 52.17 22.26
C PRO A 308 15.18 52.37 23.65
N PRO A 309 15.56 53.61 24.03
CA PRO A 309 16.01 53.93 25.38
C PRO A 309 14.85 54.12 26.37
N LEU A 310 15.12 53.95 27.66
CA LEU A 310 14.20 54.19 28.77
C LEU A 310 14.59 55.48 29.51
N SER A 311 13.61 56.19 30.09
CA SER A 311 13.82 57.22 31.12
C SER A 311 12.55 57.36 31.97
N SER A 312 12.72 57.67 33.26
CA SER A 312 11.70 57.47 34.30
C SER A 312 11.52 58.69 35.21
N ALA A 313 10.30 58.90 35.73
CA ALA A 313 10.05 59.77 36.89
C ALA A 313 8.86 59.28 37.75
N THR A 314 9.11 59.19 39.05
CA THR A 314 8.21 58.97 40.23
C THR A 314 7.16 60.08 40.44
N ALA A 315 6.07 59.98 41.23
CA ALA A 315 5.33 58.90 41.95
C ALA A 315 3.90 59.45 42.31
N VAL A 316 3.11 59.21 43.39
CA VAL A 316 3.19 58.53 44.73
C VAL A 316 1.76 58.28 45.29
N HIS A 317 1.58 57.33 46.24
CA HIS A 317 0.38 57.06 47.11
C HIS A 317 -0.96 56.68 46.41
N ALA A 318 -1.74 55.63 46.77
CA ALA A 318 -2.26 55.04 48.03
C ALA A 318 -3.54 55.77 48.56
N VAL A 319 -4.62 55.14 49.10
CA VAL A 319 -4.82 53.83 49.77
C VAL A 319 -6.29 53.28 49.57
N SER A 320 -6.55 52.04 50.05
CA SER A 320 -7.83 51.49 50.60
C SER A 320 -8.94 50.83 49.74
N GLU A 321 -8.96 49.49 49.82
CA GLU A 321 -10.07 48.60 50.29
C GLU A 321 -11.43 48.43 49.55
N ALA A 322 -12.08 47.30 49.84
CA ALA A 322 -13.33 46.78 49.26
C ALA A 322 -14.50 46.82 50.30
N PRO A 323 -15.73 46.34 49.96
CA PRO A 323 -16.03 44.94 50.28
C PRO A 323 -17.02 44.21 49.33
N THR A 324 -17.09 42.88 49.46
CA THR A 324 -18.14 41.99 48.92
C THR A 324 -19.36 41.87 49.85
N PRO A 325 -20.52 41.40 49.34
CA PRO A 325 -21.13 40.23 50.00
C PRO A 325 -21.81 39.20 49.06
N THR A 326 -22.00 37.98 49.58
CA THR A 326 -22.91 36.88 49.14
C THR A 326 -23.48 36.23 50.41
N PRO A 327 -24.64 35.52 50.44
CA PRO A 327 -24.73 34.11 49.97
C PRO A 327 -26.14 33.54 49.61
N ALA A 328 -26.18 32.28 49.11
CA ALA A 328 -27.23 31.22 49.20
C ALA A 328 -27.13 30.30 47.94
N VAL A 329 -27.00 28.96 47.91
CA VAL A 329 -27.23 27.76 48.77
C VAL A 329 -28.48 26.92 48.39
N ALA A 330 -28.23 25.77 47.72
CA ALA A 330 -29.08 24.57 47.62
C ALA A 330 -28.20 23.37 47.13
N GLN A 331 -28.56 22.09 47.42
CA GLN A 331 -27.60 20.95 47.26
C GLN A 331 -28.24 19.54 47.13
N VAL A 332 -27.48 18.60 46.49
CA VAL A 332 -27.38 17.11 46.77
C VAL A 332 -28.60 16.22 46.38
N PRO A 333 -28.49 14.87 46.15
CA PRO A 333 -27.36 13.89 46.10
C PRO A 333 -27.02 13.35 44.66
N ALA A 334 -25.84 12.80 44.30
CA ALA A 334 -25.08 11.58 44.71
C ALA A 334 -25.58 10.25 44.05
N PRO A 335 -24.76 9.16 43.86
CA PRO A 335 -23.47 8.84 44.49
C PRO A 335 -22.30 8.30 43.59
N VAL A 336 -21.20 7.96 44.29
CA VAL A 336 -19.86 7.37 43.95
C VAL A 336 -19.83 6.15 42.97
N SER A 337 -18.71 5.81 42.30
CA SER A 337 -17.38 5.48 42.88
C SER A 337 -16.12 5.66 42.01
N ALA A 338 -14.99 5.85 42.70
CA ALA A 338 -13.59 5.75 42.26
C ALA A 338 -12.90 4.63 43.10
N PRO A 339 -11.56 4.49 43.32
CA PRO A 339 -10.37 5.29 42.97
C PRO A 339 -9.42 4.49 42.02
N VAL A 340 -8.13 4.77 41.75
CA VAL A 340 -7.10 5.70 42.31
C VAL A 340 -6.19 6.20 41.17
N SER A 341 -5.29 7.16 41.45
CA SER A 341 -4.03 7.39 40.71
C SER A 341 -2.97 7.94 41.67
N VAL A 342 -1.68 7.70 41.40
CA VAL A 342 -0.55 8.24 42.17
C VAL A 342 0.53 8.76 41.20
N ALA A 343 1.22 9.84 41.58
CA ALA A 343 1.97 10.70 40.66
C ALA A 343 3.47 10.38 40.51
N SER A 344 4.07 10.98 39.46
CA SER A 344 5.52 11.01 39.18
C SER A 344 6.27 12.01 40.07
N PRO A 345 7.61 11.98 40.03
CA PRO A 345 8.43 13.19 40.02
C PRO A 345 9.24 13.35 38.71
N ALA A 346 9.82 14.53 38.47
CA ALA A 346 10.59 14.86 37.25
C ALA A 346 11.76 15.84 37.50
N VAL A 347 12.80 15.75 36.66
CA VAL A 347 13.91 16.71 36.41
C VAL A 347 14.44 16.40 34.99
N SER A 348 14.79 17.34 34.08
CA SER A 348 15.73 18.48 34.10
C SER A 348 17.21 18.07 34.16
N SER A 349 18.16 18.60 33.36
CA SER A 349 18.07 19.55 32.22
C SER A 349 19.41 19.76 31.44
N SER A 350 19.35 19.79 30.10
CA SER A 350 20.09 20.69 29.16
C SER A 350 21.64 20.68 28.97
N TYR A 351 22.06 21.44 27.93
CA TYR A 351 23.36 22.01 27.49
C TYR A 351 24.65 21.19 27.17
N ALA A 352 24.95 21.10 25.86
CA ALA A 352 26.22 21.49 25.17
C ALA A 352 27.55 20.70 25.42
N ASN A 353 28.57 20.67 24.54
CA ASN A 353 28.77 21.23 23.19
C ASN A 353 29.90 20.52 22.36
N MET A 354 29.96 20.79 21.05
CA MET A 354 31.13 20.73 20.11
C MET A 354 31.91 19.42 19.84
N ALA A 355 31.99 19.01 18.55
CA ALA A 355 33.25 18.72 17.83
C ALA A 355 33.08 18.62 16.29
N ALA A 356 34.11 19.08 15.57
CA ALA A 356 34.42 19.07 14.12
C ALA A 356 33.60 18.23 13.09
N ALA A 357 33.46 18.80 11.89
CA ALA A 357 33.10 18.09 10.65
C ALA A 357 34.31 18.00 9.69
N PRO A 358 34.37 16.97 8.81
CA PRO A 358 35.21 17.00 7.61
C PRO A 358 34.43 16.85 6.27
N SER A 359 35.08 17.34 5.22
CA SER A 359 34.73 17.54 3.80
C SER A 359 33.88 16.47 3.04
N PRO A 360 33.22 16.85 1.93
CA PRO A 360 32.42 15.95 1.08
C PRO A 360 33.25 15.06 0.13
N PRO A 361 32.68 13.94 -0.36
CA PRO A 361 33.29 13.07 -1.36
C PRO A 361 33.28 13.66 -2.79
N PRO A 362 34.15 13.19 -3.70
CA PRO A 362 34.37 13.82 -5.01
C PRO A 362 33.27 13.54 -6.04
N GLN A 363 33.05 14.50 -6.95
CA GLN A 363 32.23 14.32 -8.15
C GLN A 363 33.01 13.58 -9.25
N MET A 364 32.39 12.56 -9.87
CA MET A 364 32.85 11.99 -11.14
C MET A 364 31.96 12.45 -12.29
N HIS A 365 32.51 13.26 -13.20
CA HIS A 365 31.90 13.48 -14.50
C HIS A 365 32.15 12.27 -15.42
N ILE A 366 31.12 11.83 -16.14
CA ILE A 366 31.24 10.88 -17.27
C ILE A 366 30.52 11.51 -18.48
N PRO A 367 31.09 11.48 -19.71
CA PRO A 367 30.55 12.24 -20.84
C PRO A 367 29.21 11.73 -21.38
N LEU A 368 28.40 12.65 -21.90
CA LEU A 368 27.14 12.36 -22.57
C LEU A 368 27.39 11.90 -24.02
N ALA A 369 27.08 10.63 -24.34
CA ALA A 369 27.04 10.11 -25.70
C ALA A 369 25.64 10.33 -26.34
N PRO A 370 25.54 10.54 -27.67
CA PRO A 370 24.34 11.14 -28.28
C PRO A 370 23.16 10.17 -28.48
N LYS A 371 21.95 10.75 -28.48
CA LYS A 371 20.71 10.07 -28.85
C LYS A 371 20.72 9.65 -30.34
N PRO A 372 20.33 8.41 -30.70
CA PRO A 372 19.83 8.15 -32.05
C PRO A 372 18.54 8.97 -32.27
N SER A 373 18.42 9.63 -33.42
CA SER A 373 17.37 10.62 -33.67
C SER A 373 16.03 9.99 -34.07
N ALA A 374 14.92 10.54 -33.56
CA ALA A 374 13.57 10.10 -33.89
C ALA A 374 13.16 10.49 -35.33
N LYS A 375 13.46 9.64 -36.31
CA LYS A 375 12.92 9.70 -37.69
C LYS A 375 12.37 8.36 -38.20
N LYS A 376 11.51 7.73 -37.39
CA LYS A 376 10.42 6.88 -37.92
C LYS A 376 9.24 6.77 -36.94
N ALA A 377 8.53 7.88 -36.78
CA ALA A 377 7.12 7.81 -36.40
C ALA A 377 6.28 7.32 -37.60
N ALA A 378 5.04 6.88 -37.33
CA ALA A 378 4.01 6.56 -38.32
C ALA A 378 4.34 5.46 -39.36
N ALA A 379 4.32 4.20 -38.91
CA ALA A 379 3.89 3.05 -39.72
C ALA A 379 3.34 1.94 -38.81
N ALA A 380 2.43 1.10 -39.33
CA ALA A 380 1.91 -0.12 -38.70
C ALA A 380 1.14 0.03 -37.36
N ALA A 381 0.17 0.94 -37.30
CA ALA A 381 -1.00 0.76 -36.44
C ALA A 381 -2.03 -0.18 -37.11
N ALA A 382 -1.63 -1.43 -37.41
CA ALA A 382 -2.48 -2.47 -38.00
C ALA A 382 -1.81 -3.87 -37.98
N ALA A 383 -1.64 -4.48 -36.81
CA ALA A 383 -1.33 -5.91 -36.68
C ALA A 383 -1.73 -6.42 -35.30
N ALA A 384 -2.78 -7.24 -35.22
CA ALA A 384 -3.03 -8.06 -34.04
C ALA A 384 -2.05 -9.23 -34.05
N ALA A 385 -0.91 -9.08 -33.38
CA ALA A 385 0.02 -10.19 -33.16
C ALA A 385 -0.68 -11.27 -32.29
N PRO A 386 -0.54 -12.56 -32.60
CA PRO A 386 -1.18 -13.61 -31.82
C PRO A 386 -0.65 -13.61 -30.40
N ALA A 387 -1.53 -13.87 -29.43
CA ALA A 387 -1.13 -14.07 -28.05
C ALA A 387 -0.21 -15.29 -27.96
N VAL A 388 1.07 -15.07 -27.64
CA VAL A 388 1.97 -16.16 -27.25
C VAL A 388 1.37 -16.81 -26.00
N PRO A 389 1.16 -18.13 -25.97
CA PRO A 389 0.58 -18.78 -24.79
C PRO A 389 1.47 -18.51 -23.57
N ALA A 390 0.84 -18.25 -22.42
CA ALA A 390 1.57 -18.03 -21.18
C ALA A 390 2.40 -19.28 -20.86
N TRP A 391 3.70 -19.11 -20.67
CA TRP A 391 4.58 -20.23 -20.31
C TRP A 391 4.23 -20.74 -18.91
N VAL A 392 3.67 -21.94 -18.89
CA VAL A 392 3.49 -22.75 -17.68
C VAL A 392 4.48 -23.90 -17.76
N PRO A 393 5.45 -24.01 -16.84
CA PRO A 393 6.32 -25.16 -16.79
C PRO A 393 5.57 -26.37 -16.20
N GLU A 394 5.59 -27.50 -16.92
CA GLU A 394 5.05 -28.78 -16.47
C GLU A 394 5.95 -29.42 -15.39
N PRO A 395 5.41 -30.24 -14.46
CA PRO A 395 3.99 -30.40 -14.11
C PRO A 395 3.57 -29.49 -12.93
N ARG A 396 4.54 -28.91 -12.20
CA ARG A 396 4.31 -28.16 -10.96
C ARG A 396 3.77 -26.73 -11.20
N GLY A 397 4.05 -26.15 -12.36
CA GLY A 397 3.61 -24.79 -12.70
C GLY A 397 4.48 -23.68 -12.12
N LEU A 398 3.92 -22.48 -12.07
CA LEU A 398 4.60 -21.28 -11.55
C LEU A 398 4.50 -21.20 -10.02
N ASP A 399 5.55 -20.70 -9.38
CA ASP A 399 5.59 -20.49 -7.94
C ASP A 399 4.64 -19.36 -7.52
N GLU A 400 3.70 -19.66 -6.62
CA GLU A 400 2.65 -18.73 -6.13
C GLU A 400 3.21 -17.31 -5.84
N LEU A 401 2.74 -16.29 -6.55
CA LEU A 401 3.32 -14.95 -6.52
C LEU A 401 3.31 -14.33 -5.11
N ILE A 402 4.49 -14.11 -4.54
CA ILE A 402 4.63 -13.44 -3.24
C ILE A 402 4.16 -11.98 -3.37
N PRO A 403 3.18 -11.52 -2.57
CA PRO A 403 2.68 -10.15 -2.65
C PRO A 403 3.76 -9.09 -2.43
N THR A 404 3.61 -7.94 -3.09
CA THR A 404 4.58 -6.82 -3.07
C THR A 404 5.06 -6.47 -1.66
N VAL A 405 6.37 -6.46 -1.48
CA VAL A 405 7.04 -6.25 -0.19
C VAL A 405 7.58 -4.83 -0.09
N SER A 406 7.49 -4.23 1.10
CA SER A 406 8.03 -2.90 1.36
C SER A 406 9.57 -2.87 1.24
N LEU A 407 10.09 -1.78 0.64
CA LEU A 407 11.54 -1.62 0.44
C LEU A 407 12.31 -1.66 1.77
N GLN A 408 11.71 -1.16 2.85
CA GLN A 408 12.27 -1.18 4.20
C GLN A 408 12.44 -2.60 4.78
N ALA A 409 11.50 -3.51 4.52
CA ALA A 409 11.61 -4.91 4.92
C ALA A 409 12.68 -5.63 4.09
N MET A 410 12.69 -5.42 2.76
CA MET A 410 13.73 -5.97 1.87
C MET A 410 15.13 -5.54 2.28
N GLU A 411 15.33 -4.26 2.61
CA GLU A 411 16.60 -3.72 3.07
C GLU A 411 16.97 -4.25 4.47
N THR A 412 15.99 -4.38 5.38
CA THR A 412 16.24 -4.90 6.74
C THR A 412 16.63 -6.38 6.77
N ILE A 413 16.12 -7.20 5.84
CA ILE A 413 16.62 -8.57 5.66
C ILE A 413 17.99 -8.58 4.95
N LYS A 414 18.20 -7.79 3.89
CA LYS A 414 19.50 -7.72 3.17
C LYS A 414 20.66 -7.26 4.04
N ARG A 415 20.42 -6.36 5.00
CA ARG A 415 21.43 -5.85 5.94
C ARG A 415 21.96 -6.91 6.91
N ARG A 416 21.28 -8.05 7.08
CA ARG A 416 21.72 -9.16 7.93
C ARG A 416 22.81 -10.00 7.24
N LYS A 417 24.05 -9.87 7.74
CA LYS A 417 25.22 -10.63 7.28
C LYS A 417 25.54 -11.80 8.21
N GLU A 418 26.28 -12.77 7.69
CA GLU A 418 26.87 -13.91 8.43
C GLU A 418 25.91 -14.51 9.47
N HIS A 419 26.32 -14.59 10.73
CA HIS A 419 25.58 -15.22 11.84
C HIS A 419 24.29 -14.48 12.25
N ASN A 420 24.03 -13.27 11.73
CA ASN A 420 22.79 -12.52 11.98
C ASN A 420 21.70 -12.79 10.91
N LYS A 421 21.99 -13.65 9.92
CA LYS A 421 21.00 -14.10 8.94
C LYS A 421 19.91 -14.93 9.63
N LEU A 422 18.66 -14.70 9.24
CA LEU A 422 17.51 -15.48 9.69
C LEU A 422 17.54 -16.88 9.07
N CYS A 423 17.12 -17.90 9.81
CA CYS A 423 17.04 -19.26 9.28
C CYS A 423 15.81 -19.42 8.37
N ASN A 424 16.01 -19.51 7.04
CA ASN A 424 14.91 -19.59 6.07
C ASN A 424 13.93 -20.74 6.39
N ASN A 425 14.42 -21.94 6.72
CA ASN A 425 13.56 -23.06 7.10
C ASN A 425 12.71 -22.72 8.34
N HIS A 426 13.32 -22.12 9.37
CA HIS A 426 12.65 -21.81 10.63
C HIS A 426 11.43 -20.89 10.45
N TYR A 427 11.58 -19.87 9.61
CA TYR A 427 10.61 -18.80 9.47
C TYR A 427 9.64 -18.97 8.30
N LEU A 428 9.96 -19.83 7.32
CA LEU A 428 9.16 -20.02 6.11
C LEU A 428 8.53 -21.41 5.99
N ARG A 429 9.02 -22.41 6.75
CA ARG A 429 8.61 -23.82 6.59
C ARG A 429 8.14 -24.47 7.89
N GLY A 430 8.83 -24.23 9.01
CA GLY A 430 8.50 -24.85 10.30
C GLY A 430 9.70 -24.87 11.25
N PRO A 431 9.64 -25.52 12.43
CA PRO A 431 10.78 -25.60 13.34
C PRO A 431 12.05 -26.14 12.65
N CYS A 432 13.21 -25.54 12.94
CA CYS A 432 14.45 -25.95 12.29
C CYS A 432 14.89 -27.33 12.78
N THR A 433 15.05 -28.30 11.87
CA THR A 433 15.48 -29.68 12.17
C THR A 433 16.93 -29.81 12.67
N LYS A 434 17.65 -28.68 12.83
CA LYS A 434 19.02 -28.61 13.32
C LYS A 434 19.19 -27.48 14.35
N ILE A 435 18.14 -27.17 15.13
CA ILE A 435 18.07 -25.95 15.95
C ILE A 435 19.30 -25.72 16.85
N ASP A 436 19.88 -26.79 17.41
CA ASP A 436 21.04 -26.74 18.32
C ASP A 436 22.37 -26.46 17.61
N ASN A 437 22.48 -26.79 16.31
CA ASN A 437 23.72 -26.72 15.51
C ASN A 437 23.60 -25.81 14.28
N CYS A 438 22.51 -25.04 14.16
CA CYS A 438 22.24 -24.20 12.99
C CYS A 438 22.78 -22.79 13.19
N LEU A 439 23.70 -22.37 12.31
CA LEU A 439 24.46 -21.10 12.37
C LEU A 439 23.64 -19.84 12.05
N PHE A 440 22.31 -19.92 12.10
CA PHE A 440 21.37 -18.86 11.73
C PHE A 440 20.45 -18.51 12.90
N VAL A 441 19.91 -17.29 12.89
CA VAL A 441 19.06 -16.78 13.96
C VAL A 441 17.70 -17.48 13.96
N HIS A 442 17.24 -17.88 15.15
CA HIS A 442 15.90 -18.43 15.41
C HIS A 442 15.07 -17.62 16.41
N ASN A 443 15.71 -16.82 17.27
CA ASN A 443 15.02 -16.08 18.35
C ASN A 443 14.48 -14.69 17.93
N TYR A 444 14.65 -14.29 16.66
CA TYR A 444 14.06 -13.06 16.14
C TYR A 444 12.55 -13.22 15.90
N LYS A 445 11.79 -12.14 16.05
CA LYS A 445 10.36 -12.05 15.77
C LYS A 445 10.13 -11.16 14.54
N PRO A 446 10.25 -11.70 13.31
CA PRO A 446 10.07 -10.92 12.09
C PRO A 446 8.63 -10.46 11.91
N THR A 447 8.47 -9.26 11.36
CA THR A 447 7.16 -8.77 10.89
C THR A 447 6.67 -9.56 9.67
N ARG A 448 5.38 -9.47 9.35
CA ARG A 448 4.80 -10.17 8.19
C ARG A 448 5.46 -9.78 6.85
N ASP A 449 5.92 -8.54 6.73
CA ASP A 449 6.62 -8.08 5.52
C ASP A 449 8.09 -8.49 5.49
N GLU A 450 8.75 -8.65 6.63
CA GLU A 450 10.07 -9.28 6.71
C GLU A 450 10.03 -10.77 6.38
N LEU A 451 8.97 -11.49 6.78
CA LEU A 451 8.74 -12.87 6.34
C LEU A 451 8.58 -12.96 4.83
N ARG A 452 7.80 -12.06 4.22
CA ARG A 452 7.67 -11.98 2.75
C ARG A 452 8.99 -11.60 2.08
N ALA A 453 9.77 -10.67 2.65
CA ALA A 453 11.11 -10.33 2.16
C ALA A 453 12.06 -11.55 2.18
N LEU A 454 12.04 -12.32 3.28
CA LEU A 454 12.82 -13.54 3.43
C LEU A 454 12.38 -14.62 2.41
N ALA A 455 11.08 -14.75 2.14
CA ALA A 455 10.55 -15.64 1.11
C ALA A 455 10.99 -15.23 -0.31
N MET A 456 10.87 -13.95 -0.67
CA MET A 456 11.32 -13.45 -1.98
C MET A 456 12.81 -13.70 -2.19
N LEU A 457 13.65 -13.46 -1.18
CA LEU A 457 15.09 -13.69 -1.24
C LEU A 457 15.45 -15.19 -1.22
N SER A 458 14.63 -16.03 -0.61
CA SER A 458 14.81 -17.50 -0.64
C SER A 458 14.57 -18.04 -2.05
N ARG A 459 13.48 -17.62 -2.71
CA ARG A 459 13.15 -18.00 -4.10
C ARG A 459 14.07 -17.41 -5.19
N LEU A 460 15.05 -16.56 -4.84
CA LEU A 460 16.14 -16.21 -5.77
C LEU A 460 17.24 -17.28 -5.85
N ASN A 461 17.16 -18.33 -5.04
CA ASN A 461 18.00 -19.52 -5.16
C ASN A 461 17.17 -20.62 -5.83
N PRO A 462 17.71 -21.31 -6.85
CA PRO A 462 17.03 -22.40 -7.51
C PRO A 462 16.87 -23.60 -6.56
N CYS A 463 15.72 -24.27 -6.65
CA CYS A 463 15.53 -25.58 -6.04
C CYS A 463 16.32 -26.63 -6.83
N THR A 464 17.06 -27.51 -6.14
CA THR A 464 17.88 -28.57 -6.76
C THR A 464 17.07 -29.63 -7.50
N ARG A 465 15.75 -29.70 -7.27
CA ARG A 465 14.82 -30.58 -8.00
C ARG A 465 14.04 -29.86 -9.11
N GLY A 466 14.22 -28.55 -9.31
CA GLY A 466 13.50 -27.80 -10.35
C GLY A 466 11.98 -28.03 -10.32
N GLN A 467 11.38 -28.28 -11.48
CA GLN A 467 9.95 -28.59 -11.60
C GLN A 467 9.58 -29.98 -11.03
N ASP A 468 10.52 -30.93 -11.00
CA ASP A 468 10.37 -32.27 -10.42
C ASP A 468 10.40 -32.27 -8.88
N CYS A 469 10.09 -31.14 -8.24
CA CYS A 469 10.07 -30.98 -6.80
C CYS A 469 8.70 -31.34 -6.21
N GLU A 470 8.59 -32.52 -5.60
CA GLU A 470 7.37 -32.98 -4.89
C GLU A 470 7.07 -32.23 -3.59
N VAL A 471 7.99 -31.38 -3.12
CA VAL A 471 7.87 -30.70 -1.82
C VAL A 471 6.94 -29.50 -1.95
N GLU A 472 5.67 -29.65 -1.58
CA GLU A 472 4.66 -28.59 -1.64
C GLU A 472 5.16 -27.29 -0.96
N ASP A 473 5.60 -27.40 0.29
CA ASP A 473 6.09 -26.31 1.14
C ASP A 473 7.56 -25.89 0.87
N CYS A 474 8.01 -26.03 -0.38
CA CYS A 474 9.38 -25.65 -0.77
C CYS A 474 9.58 -24.13 -0.82
N ILE A 475 10.63 -23.68 -0.15
CA ILE A 475 10.99 -22.27 0.04
C ILE A 475 11.91 -21.68 -1.05
N TYR A 476 12.34 -22.51 -2.00
CA TYR A 476 13.23 -22.15 -3.11
C TYR A 476 12.43 -21.99 -4.42
N GLY A 477 13.03 -21.37 -5.43
CA GLY A 477 12.36 -21.14 -6.72
C GLY A 477 12.46 -22.36 -7.63
N HIS A 478 11.35 -22.75 -8.26
CA HIS A 478 11.29 -23.81 -9.28
C HIS A 478 11.29 -23.23 -10.71
N HIS A 479 11.12 -21.91 -10.85
CA HIS A 479 11.43 -21.13 -12.04
C HIS A 479 12.10 -19.80 -11.66
N CYS A 480 12.71 -19.10 -12.63
CA CYS A 480 13.26 -17.78 -12.37
C CYS A 480 12.14 -16.74 -12.11
N PRO A 481 12.16 -15.99 -10.99
CA PRO A 481 11.19 -14.93 -10.71
C PRO A 481 11.59 -13.56 -11.30
N SER A 482 12.71 -13.48 -12.02
CA SER A 482 13.29 -12.22 -12.54
C SER A 482 13.12 -12.04 -14.06
N PHE A 483 12.20 -12.78 -14.68
CA PHE A 483 11.85 -12.67 -16.10
C PHE A 483 10.88 -11.51 -16.35
N LYS A 484 11.16 -10.66 -17.34
CA LYS A 484 10.24 -9.61 -17.81
C LYS A 484 10.52 -9.25 -19.26
N ASP A 485 9.48 -8.94 -20.04
CA ASP A 485 9.61 -8.39 -21.40
C ASP A 485 10.47 -9.28 -22.34
N ASN A 486 10.39 -10.59 -22.15
CA ASN A 486 11.21 -11.66 -22.76
C ASN A 486 12.74 -11.60 -22.47
N VAL A 487 13.12 -11.04 -21.33
CA VAL A 487 14.50 -10.91 -20.86
C VAL A 487 14.60 -11.35 -19.39
N CYS A 488 15.60 -12.18 -19.06
CA CYS A 488 15.99 -12.41 -17.67
C CYS A 488 16.75 -11.17 -17.16
N THR A 489 16.13 -10.44 -16.23
CA THR A 489 16.62 -9.12 -15.80
C THR A 489 17.81 -9.18 -14.84
N HIS A 490 18.02 -10.33 -14.17
CA HIS A 490 19.04 -10.55 -13.15
C HIS A 490 20.44 -10.74 -13.79
N PRO A 491 21.45 -9.88 -13.49
CA PRO A 491 22.76 -9.93 -14.17
C PRO A 491 23.50 -11.26 -13.99
N TYR A 492 23.42 -11.83 -12.79
CA TYR A 492 24.01 -13.12 -12.43
C TYR A 492 22.89 -14.08 -12.04
N CYS A 493 22.00 -14.41 -12.98
CA CYS A 493 20.97 -15.42 -12.76
C CYS A 493 21.62 -16.78 -12.47
N ARG A 494 21.12 -17.50 -11.46
CA ARG A 494 21.56 -18.84 -11.04
C ARG A 494 20.65 -19.98 -11.51
N PHE A 495 19.55 -19.64 -12.17
CA PHE A 495 18.62 -20.62 -12.70
C PHE A 495 19.14 -21.17 -14.03
N PRO A 496 18.94 -22.46 -14.32
CA PRO A 496 19.26 -23.04 -15.63
C PRO A 496 18.33 -22.47 -16.72
N VAL A 497 18.64 -22.72 -17.99
CA VAL A 497 17.90 -22.12 -19.13
C VAL A 497 16.45 -22.57 -19.17
N GLU A 498 16.21 -23.83 -18.82
CA GLU A 498 14.93 -24.55 -18.80
C GLU A 498 13.96 -23.99 -17.74
N ALA A 499 14.49 -23.34 -16.69
CA ALA A 499 13.74 -22.65 -15.66
C ALA A 499 13.28 -21.24 -16.08
N HIS A 500 13.24 -20.95 -17.38
CA HIS A 500 12.79 -19.71 -17.99
C HIS A 500 11.93 -19.99 -19.24
N PRO A 501 11.06 -19.05 -19.67
CA PRO A 501 10.27 -19.19 -20.91
C PRO A 501 11.12 -19.41 -22.17
N PRO A 502 10.65 -20.21 -23.15
CA PRO A 502 11.29 -20.39 -24.44
C PRO A 502 11.59 -19.06 -25.15
N GLY A 503 12.82 -18.89 -25.62
CA GLY A 503 13.28 -17.66 -26.28
C GLY A 503 13.64 -16.50 -25.34
N CYS A 504 13.67 -16.73 -24.02
CA CYS A 504 14.20 -15.79 -23.03
C CYS A 504 15.62 -15.33 -23.39
N LYS A 505 15.88 -14.02 -23.33
CA LYS A 505 17.23 -13.45 -23.50
C LYS A 505 17.92 -13.24 -22.16
N PHE A 506 19.18 -13.65 -22.05
CA PHE A 506 19.93 -13.61 -20.80
C PHE A 506 20.97 -12.48 -20.76
N LYS A 507 21.11 -11.83 -19.61
CA LYS A 507 22.23 -10.92 -19.32
C LYS A 507 23.47 -11.65 -18.80
N ASN A 508 23.28 -12.81 -18.19
CA ASN A 508 24.38 -13.69 -17.78
C ASN A 508 24.93 -14.40 -19.03
N THR A 509 26.18 -14.10 -19.41
CA THR A 509 26.86 -14.77 -20.54
C THR A 509 27.21 -16.23 -20.27
N LYS A 510 27.19 -16.65 -18.99
CA LYS A 510 27.43 -18.02 -18.51
C LYS A 510 26.14 -18.76 -18.12
N ILE A 511 24.97 -18.35 -18.64
CA ILE A 511 23.69 -18.99 -18.29
C ILE A 511 23.65 -20.50 -18.60
N HIS A 512 24.41 -20.94 -19.61
CA HIS A 512 24.55 -22.36 -20.01
C HIS A 512 25.52 -23.17 -19.10
N GLU A 513 26.04 -22.57 -18.03
CA GLU A 513 26.89 -23.21 -17.02
C GLU A 513 26.14 -23.41 -15.66
N ASN A 514 24.86 -23.04 -15.60
CA ASN A 514 23.97 -23.20 -14.44
C ASN A 514 23.17 -24.50 -14.51
#